data_AF-A0A969CX71-F1
#
_entry.id   AF-A0A969CX71-F1
#
_cell.length_a   1.000
_cell.length_b   1.000
_cell.length_c   1.000
_cell.angle_alpha   90.00
_cell.angle_beta   90.00
_cell.angle_gamma   90.00
#
_symmetry.space_group_name_H-M   'P 1'
#
loop_
_entity.id
_entity.type
_entity.pdbx_description
1 polymer ?
#
loop_
_entity_poly.entity_id
_entity_poly.type
_entity_poly.pdbx_seq_one_letter_code
_entity_poly.pdbx_strand_id
1 'polypeptide(L)' 'MCGIVGYIGTQVAVDILLEGLERLEYRGYDSAGVATVIEGKLHCTRAKGKLYNLREKVAREVNPAR' A
#
# COMPACT_ATOMS: atom_id res chain seq x y z
N MET A 1 -7.41 -2.30 -14.90
CA MET A 1 -6.02 -2.09 -15.36
C MET A 1 -5.13 -2.16 -14.13
N CYS A 2 -3.94 -2.77 -14.18
CA CYS A 2 -3.09 -2.88 -13.00
C CYS A 2 -2.02 -1.77 -12.95
N GLY A 3 -1.62 -1.36 -11.75
CA GLY A 3 -0.53 -0.42 -11.50
C GLY A 3 0.37 -0.95 -10.38
N ILE A 4 1.68 -0.75 -10.50
CA ILE A 4 2.68 -1.23 -9.54
C ILE A 4 3.55 -0.04 -9.13
N VAL A 5 3.79 0.09 -7.83
CA VAL A 5 4.74 1.03 -7.23
C VAL A 5 5.62 0.24 -6.28
N GLY A 6 6.92 0.54 -6.28
CA GLY A 6 7.89 -0.03 -5.35
C GLY A 6 8.72 1.07 -4.72
N TYR A 7 9.14 0.84 -3.48
CA TYR A 7 10.03 1.73 -2.75
C TYR A 7 11.13 0.91 -2.07
N ILE A 8 12.38 1.39 -2.18
CA ILE A 8 13.54 0.88 -1.46
C ILE A 8 14.23 2.08 -0.84
N GLY A 9 14.39 2.06 0.48
CA GLY A 9 15.04 3.14 1.23
C GLY A 9 14.70 3.08 2.71
N THR A 10 14.97 4.18 3.42
CA THR A 10 14.90 4.27 4.88
C THR A 10 13.66 5.01 5.40
N GLN A 11 12.83 5.56 4.52
CA GLN A 11 11.60 6.24 4.89
C GLN A 11 10.46 5.25 5.14
N VAL A 12 9.36 5.74 5.71
CA VAL A 12 8.13 4.98 5.93
C VAL A 12 7.57 4.53 4.58
N ALA A 13 7.77 3.25 4.26
CA ALA A 13 7.44 2.70 2.95
C ALA A 13 5.93 2.76 2.66
N VAL A 14 5.09 2.58 3.68
CA VAL A 14 3.63 2.54 3.53
C VAL A 14 3.09 3.84 2.93
N ASP A 15 3.50 5.00 3.43
CA ASP A 15 3.01 6.29 2.96
C ASP A 15 3.42 6.56 1.50
N ILE A 16 4.67 6.24 1.16
CA ILE A 16 5.20 6.39 -0.20
C ILE A 16 4.45 5.49 -1.17
N LEU A 17 4.18 4.24 -0.79
CA LEU A 17 3.43 3.29 -1.62
C LEU A 17 1.99 3.77 -1.82
N LEU A 18 1.33 4.29 -0.77
CA LEU A 18 -0.04 4.80 -0.87
C LEU A 18 -0.13 6.04 -1.77
N GLU A 19 0.79 6.99 -1.64
CA GLU A 19 0.86 8.16 -2.55
C GLU A 19 1.12 7.75 -4.00
N GLY A 20 2.01 6.77 -4.22
CA GLY A 20 2.27 6.25 -5.55
C GLY A 20 1.04 5.58 -6.16
N LEU A 21 0.31 4.78 -5.39
CA LEU A 21 -0.92 4.13 -5.84
C LEU A 21 -2.02 5.15 -6.16
N GLU A 22 -2.12 6.24 -5.39
CA GLU A 22 -3.07 7.33 -5.63
C GLU A 22 -2.83 8.00 -6.98
N ARG A 23 -1.55 8.24 -7.33
CA ARG A 23 -1.19 8.75 -8.66
C ARG A 23 -1.55 7.80 -9.81
N LEU A 24 -1.78 6.51 -9.52
CA LEU A 24 -2.22 5.52 -10.49
C LEU A 24 -3.73 5.28 -10.49
N GLU A 25 -4.50 5.92 -9.60
CA GLU A 25 -5.95 5.67 -9.44
C GLU A 25 -6.75 5.99 -10.71
N TYR A 26 -6.29 6.95 -11.51
CA TYR A 26 -6.90 7.30 -12.81
C TYR A 26 -6.99 6.12 -13.79
N ARG A 27 -6.17 5.07 -13.62
CA ARG A 27 -6.18 3.86 -14.47
C ARG A 27 -7.33 2.91 -14.15
N GLY A 28 -7.94 3.05 -12.97
CA GLY A 28 -9.03 2.20 -12.52
C GLY A 28 -8.57 0.79 -12.12
N TYR A 29 -8.76 0.46 -10.84
CA TYR A 29 -8.55 -0.86 -10.27
C TYR A 29 -9.72 -1.24 -9.35
N ASP A 30 -9.99 -2.54 -9.29
CA ASP A 30 -11.05 -3.17 -8.50
C ASP A 30 -10.59 -3.55 -7.08
N SER A 31 -9.29 -3.45 -6.82
CA SER A 31 -8.64 -3.74 -5.55
C SER A 31 -7.27 -3.08 -5.47
N ALA A 32 -6.74 -2.95 -4.26
CA ALA A 32 -5.39 -2.45 -4.02
C ALA A 32 -4.75 -3.19 -2.84
N GLY A 33 -3.41 -3.18 -2.79
CA GLY A 33 -2.67 -3.75 -1.68
C GLY A 33 -1.25 -3.19 -1.58
N VAL A 34 -0.70 -3.26 -0.37
CA VAL A 34 0.70 -2.95 -0.08
C VAL A 34 1.35 -4.13 0.62
N ALA A 35 2.64 -4.30 0.36
CA ALA A 35 3.47 -5.29 1.01
C ALA A 35 4.78 -4.63 1.47
N THR A 36 5.12 -4.80 2.73
CA THR A 36 6.35 -4.27 3.34
C THR A 36 7.13 -5.39 4.00
N VAL A 37 8.46 -5.26 4.05
CA VAL A 37 9.34 -6.23 4.69
C VAL A 37 10.10 -5.53 5.81
N ILE A 38 9.93 -6.01 7.05
CA ILE A 38 10.62 -5.52 8.24
C ILE A 38 11.15 -6.69 9.04
N GLU A 39 12.42 -6.64 9.42
CA GLU A 39 13.08 -7.71 10.18
C GLU A 39 12.91 -9.10 9.51
N GLY A 40 12.93 -9.13 8.17
CA GLY A 40 12.71 -10.34 7.38
C GLY A 40 11.27 -10.85 7.35
N LYS A 41 10.33 -10.17 8.00
CA LYS A 41 8.90 -10.51 8.00
C LYS A 41 8.14 -9.70 6.97
N LEU A 42 7.35 -10.40 6.16
CA LEU A 42 6.46 -9.81 5.17
C LEU A 42 5.13 -9.43 5.82
N HIS A 43 4.76 -8.16 5.69
CA HIS A 43 3.47 -7.63 6.11
C HIS A 43 2.68 -7.23 4.87
N CYS A 44 1.49 -7.79 4.70
CA CYS A 44 0.64 -7.52 3.55
C CYS A 44 -0.74 -7.05 3.98
N THR A 45 -1.15 -5.89 3.46
CA THR A 45 -2.51 -5.38 3.63
C THR A 45 -3.15 -5.24 2.27
N ARG A 46 -4.37 -5.76 2.11
CA ARG A 46 -5.14 -5.73 0.86
C ARG A 46 -6.58 -5.34 1.13
N ALA A 47 -7.17 -4.58 0.22
CA ALA A 47 -8.57 -4.20 0.26
C ALA A 47 -9.20 -4.29 -1.14
N LYS A 48 -10.48 -4.65 -1.18
CA LYS A 48 -11.30 -4.57 -2.39
C LYS A 48 -11.82 -3.15 -2.58
N GLY A 49 -12.09 -2.75 -3.82
CA GLY A 49 -12.60 -1.43 -4.17
C GLY A 49 -11.49 -0.39 -4.29
N LYS A 50 -11.87 0.87 -4.05
CA LYS A 50 -11.00 2.04 -4.21
C LYS A 50 -9.86 2.08 -3.19
N LEU A 51 -8.84 2.88 -3.48
CA LEU A 51 -7.65 3.02 -2.64
C LEU A 51 -7.97 3.46 -1.20
N TYR A 52 -9.03 4.25 -1.01
CA TYR A 52 -9.50 4.66 0.32
C TYR A 52 -9.73 3.48 1.27
N ASN A 53 -10.30 2.38 0.79
CA ASN A 53 -10.54 1.18 1.61
C ASN A 53 -9.22 0.57 2.11
N LEU A 54 -8.17 0.63 1.28
CA LEU A 54 -6.83 0.20 1.68
C LEU A 54 -6.25 1.15 2.73
N ARG A 55 -6.36 2.47 2.52
CA ARG A 55 -5.90 3.49 3.48
C ARG A 55 -6.54 3.29 4.86
N GLU A 56 -7.86 3.11 4.92
CA GLU A 56 -8.56 2.84 6.17
C GLU A 56 -8.06 1.56 6.85
N LYS A 57 -7.87 0.48 6.08
CA LYS A 57 -7.44 -0.80 6.61
C LYS A 57 -6.01 -0.73 7.16
N VAL A 58 -5.10 -0.10 6.41
CA VAL A 58 -3.72 0.18 6.85
C VAL A 58 -3.71 1.06 8.11
N ALA A 59 -4.64 2.02 8.22
CA ALA A 59 -4.72 2.87 9.40
C ALA A 59 -5.15 2.11 10.68
N ARG A 60 -5.88 0.99 10.54
CA ARG A 60 -6.38 0.16 11.64
C ARG A 60 -5.47 -1.03 11.97
N GLU A 61 -4.71 -1.53 11.00
CA GLU A 61 -3.80 -2.65 11.18
C GLU A 61 -2.46 -2.20 11.78
N VAL A 62 -1.88 -3.02 12.65
CA VAL A 62 -0.51 -2.84 13.15
C VAL A 62 0.44 -3.31 12.05
N ASN A 63 0.90 -2.38 11.22
CA ASN A 63 1.99 -2.60 10.27
C ASN A 63 3.25 -1.90 10.81
N PRO A 64 4.34 -2.63 11.11
CA PRO A 64 5.57 -2.01 11.63
C PRO A 64 6.26 -1.07 10.63
N ALA A 65 5.82 -1.05 9.36
CA ALA A 65 6.36 -0.19 8.30
C ALA A 65 5.60 1.13 8.13
N ARG A 66 4.75 1.45 9.11
CA ARG A 66 4.04 2.71 9.27
C ARG A 66 4.72 3.50 10.39
#